data_AF-A0A4Q4IXR2-F1
#
_entry.id   AF-A0A4Q4IXR2-F1
#
_cell.length_a   1.000
_cell.length_b   1.000
_cell.length_c   1.000
_cell.angle_alpha   90.00
_cell.angle_beta   90.00
_cell.angle_gamma   90.00
#
_symmetry.space_group_name_H-M   'P 1'
#
loop_
_entity.id
_entity.type
_entity.pdbx_description
1 polymer ?
#
loop_
_entity_poly.entity_id
_entity_poly.type
_entity_poly.pdbx_seq_one_letter_code
_entity_poly.pdbx_strand_id
1 'polypeptide(L)' 'MGGALALVGTLIARGGDVPMDEFSRLLGIYAAATSESDNDEGMVLAYWAGMVRDVAEARPGSPASPA' A
#
# COMPACT_ATOMS: atom_id res chain seq x y z
N MET A 1 -7.20 5.74 12.93
CA MET A 1 -6.32 4.54 12.83
C MET A 1 -7.05 3.22 12.60
N GLY A 2 -8.28 3.01 13.08
CA GLY A 2 -8.96 1.70 13.00
C GLY A 2 -9.35 1.22 11.59
N GLY A 3 -9.66 2.13 10.66
CA GLY A 3 -10.10 1.75 9.31
C GLY A 3 -8.99 1.25 8.39
N ALA A 4 -7.75 1.77 8.53
CA ALA A 4 -6.58 1.23 7.82
C ALA A 4 -6.33 -0.24 8.18
N LEU A 5 -6.42 -0.56 9.47
CA LEU A 5 -6.26 -1.93 9.98
C LEU A 5 -7.41 -2.84 9.55
N ALA A 6 -8.64 -2.32 9.43
CA ALA A 6 -9.77 -3.06 8.90
C ALA A 6 -9.58 -3.40 7.41
N LEU A 7 -9.04 -2.48 6.61
CA LEU A 7 -8.67 -2.76 5.21
C LEU A 7 -7.61 -3.85 5.11
N VAL A 8 -6.55 -3.75 5.92
CA VAL A 8 -5.49 -4.78 5.99
C VAL A 8 -6.07 -6.13 6.41
N GLY A 9 -6.88 -6.17 7.46
CA GLY A 9 -7.53 -7.39 7.94
C GLY A 9 -8.45 -8.02 6.89
N THR A 10 -9.17 -7.20 6.12
CA THR A 10 -10.04 -7.67 5.02
C THR A 10 -9.23 -8.29 3.89
N LEU A 11 -8.09 -7.68 3.52
CA LEU A 11 -7.20 -8.21 2.49
C LEU A 11 -6.55 -9.53 2.92
N ILE A 12 -6.15 -9.63 4.19
CA ILE A 12 -5.61 -10.88 4.77
C ILE A 12 -6.69 -11.97 4.83
N ALA A 13 -7.91 -11.62 5.26
CA ALA A 13 -9.04 -12.55 5.32
C ALA A 13 -9.50 -13.04 3.94
N ARG A 14 -9.25 -12.27 2.87
CA ARG A 14 -9.54 -12.67 1.48
C ARG A 14 -8.67 -13.84 0.99
N GLY A 15 -7.58 -14.15 1.69
CA GLY A 15 -6.92 -15.46 1.57
C GLY A 15 -6.07 -15.69 0.31
N GLY A 16 -5.28 -14.71 -0.14
CA GLY A 16 -4.17 -15.00 -1.06
C GLY A 16 -3.73 -13.85 -1.96
N ASP A 17 -2.44 -13.55 -1.92
CA ASP A 17 -1.65 -12.74 -2.86
C ASP A 17 -2.35 -11.49 -3.40
N VAL A 18 -2.56 -10.49 -2.54
CA VAL A 18 -2.73 -9.12 -3.03
C VAL A 18 -1.36 -8.65 -3.52
N PRO A 19 -1.19 -8.32 -4.81
CA PRO A 19 0.06 -7.77 -5.31
C PRO A 19 0.44 -6.55 -4.49
N MET A 20 1.73 -6.41 -4.16
CA MET A 20 2.18 -5.32 -3.30
C MET A 20 1.88 -3.93 -3.93
N ASP A 21 1.84 -3.86 -5.27
CA ASP A 21 1.37 -2.69 -6.01
C ASP A 21 -0.12 -2.37 -5.75
N GLU A 22 -0.99 -3.39 -5.81
CA GLU A 22 -2.42 -3.24 -5.52
C GLU A 22 -2.66 -2.82 -4.06
N PHE A 23 -1.90 -3.39 -3.13
CA PHE A 23 -1.93 -2.99 -1.72
C PHE A 23 -1.50 -1.52 -1.54
N SER A 24 -0.42 -1.09 -2.19
CA SER A 24 0.05 0.30 -2.15
C SER A 24 -1.02 1.28 -2.63
N ARG A 25 -1.71 0.93 -3.71
CA ARG A 25 -2.74 1.76 -4.33
C ARG A 25 -3.97 1.89 -3.44
N LEU A 26 -4.43 0.79 -2.86
CA LEU A 26 -5.55 0.80 -1.91
C LEU A 26 -5.24 1.64 -0.68
N LEU A 27 -4.01 1.52 -0.15
CA LEU A 27 -3.57 2.33 0.98
C LEU A 27 -3.51 3.81 0.64
N GLY A 28 -3.08 4.18 -0.57
CA GLY A 28 -3.09 5.56 -1.06
C GLY A 28 -4.51 6.14 -1.21
N ILE A 29 -5.48 5.35 -1.69
CA ILE A 29 -6.89 5.77 -1.76
C ILE A 29 -7.44 6.01 -0.35
N TYR A 30 -7.12 5.11 0.59
CA TYR A 30 -7.56 5.27 1.97
C TYR A 30 -6.91 6.48 2.66
N ALA A 31 -5.64 6.77 2.36
CA ALA A 31 -4.94 7.97 2.81
C ALA A 31 -5.64 9.25 2.32
N ALA A 32 -6.05 9.30 1.05
CA ALA A 32 -6.78 10.43 0.48
C ALA A 32 -8.14 10.62 1.17
N ALA A 33 -8.91 9.54 1.34
CA ALA A 33 -10.20 9.60 2.04
C ALA A 33 -10.05 10.01 3.51
N THR A 34 -9.01 9.52 4.19
CA THR A 34 -8.77 9.86 5.60
C THR A 34 -8.38 11.33 5.75
N SER A 35 -7.59 11.87 4.81
CA SER A 35 -7.15 13.26 4.79
C SER A 35 -8.30 14.29 4.76
N GLU A 36 -9.49 13.88 4.30
CA GLU A 36 -10.69 14.74 4.31
C GLU A 36 -11.21 15.00 5.73
N SER A 37 -10.94 14.09 6.67
CA SER A 37 -11.41 14.16 8.06
C SER A 37 -10.29 14.35 9.08
N ASP A 38 -9.09 13.84 8.77
CA ASP A 38 -7.89 13.92 9.60
C ASP A 38 -6.66 13.93 8.67
N ASN A 39 -6.11 15.13 8.47
CA ASN A 39 -5.02 15.35 7.53
C ASN A 39 -3.70 14.69 7.98
N ASP A 40 -3.42 14.71 9.28
CA ASP A 40 -2.19 14.14 9.84
C ASP A 40 -2.21 12.61 9.70
N GLU A 41 -3.34 11.96 10.01
CA GLU A 41 -3.51 10.52 9.80
C GLU A 41 -3.41 10.17 8.30
N GLY A 42 -4.06 10.96 7.44
CA GLY A 42 -3.99 10.78 6.00
C GLY A 42 -2.57 10.88 5.45
N MET A 43 -1.76 11.81 5.94
CA MET A 43 -0.35 11.93 5.57
C MET A 43 0.48 10.71 5.96
N VAL A 44 0.32 10.20 7.19
CA VAL A 44 1.03 8.99 7.64
C VAL A 44 0.71 7.80 6.75
N LEU A 45 -0.57 7.63 6.40
CA LEU A 45 -1.03 6.57 5.50
C LEU A 45 -0.47 6.74 4.07
N ALA A 46 -0.37 7.96 3.58
CA ALA A 46 0.23 8.25 2.27
C ALA A 46 1.73 7.90 2.24
N TYR A 47 2.47 8.20 3.32
CA TYR A 47 3.87 7.78 3.46
C TYR A 47 4.02 6.26 3.45
N TRP A 48 3.12 5.55 4.13
CA TRP A 48 3.12 4.09 4.12
C TRP A 48 2.81 3.52 2.73
N ALA A 49 1.84 4.10 2.01
CA ALA A 49 1.55 3.73 0.64
C ALA A 49 2.78 3.89 -0.28
N GLY A 50 3.54 4.99 -0.11
CA GLY A 50 4.80 5.21 -0.80
C GLY A 50 5.85 4.14 -0.51
N MET A 51 6.12 3.86 0.77
CA MET A 51 7.10 2.82 1.15
C MET A 51 6.74 1.43 0.62
N VAL A 52 5.45 1.07 0.66
CA VAL A 52 4.96 -0.20 0.09
C VAL A 52 5.19 -0.26 -1.41
N ARG A 53 4.95 0.86 -2.11
CA ARG A 53 5.19 0.97 -3.55
C ARG A 53 6.68 0.83 -3.90
N ASP A 54 7.56 1.48 -3.15
CA ASP A 54 9.01 1.35 -3.34
C ASP A 54 9.47 -0.12 -3.21
N VAL A 55 8.91 -0.84 -2.23
CA VAL A 55 9.16 -2.29 -2.05
C VAL A 55 8.60 -3.12 -3.20
N ALA A 56 7.44 -2.75 -3.74
CA ALA A 56 6.83 -3.42 -4.88
C ALA A 56 7.68 -3.24 -6.15
N GLU A 57 8.17 -2.02 -6.39
CA GLU A 57 9.01 -1.64 -7.54
C GLU A 57 10.43 -2.20 -7.44
N ALA A 58 10.97 -2.39 -6.22
CA ALA A 58 12.32 -2.93 -6.00
C ALA A 58 12.46 -4.45 -6.24
N ARG A 59 11.38 -5.19 -6.50
CA ARG A 59 11.46 -6.64 -6.78
C ARG A 59 12.04 -6.91 -8.18
N PRO A 60 13.22 -7.54 -8.32
CA PRO A 60 13.82 -7.81 -9.62
C PRO A 60 13.10 -8.94 -10.32
N GLY A 61 12.47 -8.62 -11.46
CA GLY A 61 11.85 -9.56 -12.39
C GLY A 61 12.23 -9.26 -13.83
N SER A 62 13.50 -8.95 -14.09
CA SER A 62 14.07 -9.00 -15.44
C SER A 62 15.47 -9.61 -15.37
N PRO A 63 15.75 -10.71 -16.09
CA PRO A 63 17.08 -11.29 -16.11
C PRO A 63 18.07 -10.24 -16.62
N ALA A 64 19.15 -10.06 -15.87
CA ALA A 64 20.28 -9.25 -16.28
C ALA A 64 20.71 -9.69 -17.70
N SER A 65 20.63 -8.77 -18.66
CA SER A 65 21.27 -8.96 -19.96
C SER A 65 22.78 -9.10 -19.70
N PRO A 66 23.42 -10.18 -20.15
CA PRO A 66 24.86 -10.30 -20.06
C PRO A 66 25.53 -9.24 -20.97
N ALA A 67 26.77 -8.94 -20.56
CA ALA A 67 27.72 -7.92 -21.03
C ALA A 67 27.77 -7.65 -22.54
#